data_AF-A0AAN7P4B5-F1
#
_entry.id   AF-A0AAN7P4B5-F1
#
_cell.length_a   1.000
_cell.length_b   1.000
_cell.length_c   1.000
_cell.angle_alpha   90.00
_cell.angle_beta   90.00
_cell.angle_gamma   90.00
#
_symmetry.space_group_name_H-M   'P 1'
#
loop_
_entity.id
_entity.type
_entity.pdbx_description
1 polymer ?
#
loop_
_entity_poly.entity_id
_entity_poly.type
_entity_poly.pdbx_seq_one_letter_code
_entity_poly.pdbx_strand_id
1 'polypeptide(L)'
;MGKYVYVVTCVLLLCETGFSLRCYVCDSTTIDGCIKETRPRNYTCGSKIGYFRQVCAYTVLHDDEKDDYKVHTGCELIYEKDPLSSNKVRSCLELPNNYQLKECRICDQDLCNSSNNLNNVFLLLYLFVTYLITHFVVT
;
A
#
# COMPACT_ATOMS: atom_id res chain seq x y z
N MET A 1 -32.31 17.67 -23.01
CA MET A 1 -31.20 16.72 -22.78
C MET A 1 -29.86 17.41 -22.49
N GLY A 2 -29.50 18.51 -23.16
CA GLY A 2 -28.20 19.18 -22.92
C GLY A 2 -27.92 19.70 -21.50
N LYS A 3 -28.94 20.08 -20.72
CA LYS A 3 -28.76 20.62 -19.36
C LYS A 3 -28.23 19.59 -18.34
N TYR A 4 -28.54 18.30 -18.53
CA TYR A 4 -28.06 17.23 -17.65
C TYR A 4 -26.61 16.85 -17.94
N VAL A 5 -26.16 17.02 -19.19
CA VAL A 5 -24.77 16.74 -19.58
C VAL A 5 -23.83 17.66 -18.80
N TYR A 6 -24.10 18.97 -18.72
CA TYR A 6 -23.26 19.91 -17.97
C TYR A 6 -23.19 19.62 -16.47
N VAL A 7 -24.29 19.17 -15.86
CA VAL A 7 -24.31 18.79 -14.44
C VAL A 7 -23.47 17.54 -14.20
N VAL A 8 -23.59 16.52 -15.07
CA VAL A 8 -22.78 15.30 -14.98
C VAL A 8 -21.30 15.60 -15.21
N THR A 9 -20.95 16.46 -16.17
CA THR A 9 -19.55 16.86 -16.40
C THR A 9 -18.97 17.64 -15.22
N CYS A 10 -19.73 18.55 -14.59
CA CYS A 10 -19.29 19.26 -13.38
C CYS A 10 -19.10 18.33 -12.18
N VAL A 11 -19.97 17.33 -11.99
CA VAL A 11 -19.83 16.34 -10.91
C VAL A 11 -18.60 15.45 -11.14
N LEU A 12 -18.33 15.03 -12.38
CA LEU A 12 -17.13 14.27 -12.72
C LEU A 12 -15.83 15.08 -12.56
N LEU A 13 -15.86 16.38 -12.88
CA LEU A 13 -14.73 17.30 -12.67
C LEU A 13 -14.47 17.61 -11.18
N LEU A 14 -15.50 17.57 -10.34
CA LEU A 14 -15.37 17.73 -8.88
C LEU A 14 -14.88 16.45 -8.17
N CYS A 15 -14.92 15.29 -8.83
CA CYS A 15 -14.40 14.03 -8.29
C CYS A 15 -12.88 13.89 -8.35
N GLU A 16 -12.15 14.83 -8.94
CA GLU A 16 -10.69 14.95 -8.77
C GLU A 16 -10.31 15.55 -7.40
N THR A 17 -11.07 15.23 -6.35
CA THR A 17 -10.58 15.42 -4.99
C THR A 17 -9.41 14.47 -4.80
N GLY A 18 -8.20 15.03 -4.69
CA GLY A 18 -6.97 14.30 -4.39
C GLY A 18 -7.13 13.45 -3.13
N PHE A 19 -7.48 12.19 -3.33
CA PHE A 19 -7.48 11.21 -2.26
C PHE A 19 -6.03 11.03 -1.83
N SER A 20 -5.73 11.48 -0.63
CA SER A 20 -4.43 11.24 -0.04
C SER A 20 -4.31 9.75 0.26
N LEU A 21 -3.21 9.15 -0.17
CA LEU A 21 -2.94 7.71 -0.03
C LEU A 21 -3.20 7.27 1.41
N ARG A 22 -3.85 6.13 1.60
CA ARG A 22 -4.06 5.54 2.93
C ARG A 22 -3.17 4.33 3.09
N CYS A 23 -2.48 4.20 4.21
CA CYS A 23 -1.64 3.04 4.53
C CYS A 23 -2.00 2.49 5.91
N TYR A 24 -1.66 1.22 6.14
CA TYR A 24 -1.65 0.66 7.48
C TYR A 24 -0.41 1.15 8.24
N VAL A 25 -0.61 1.59 9.49
CA VAL A 25 0.47 1.97 10.41
C VAL A 25 0.50 1.05 11.61
N CYS A 26 1.68 0.47 11.86
CA CYS A 26 1.92 -0.44 12.97
C CYS A 26 3.42 -0.59 13.24
N ASP A 27 3.75 -0.76 14.51
CA ASP A 27 5.05 -1.22 14.99
C ASP A 27 4.86 -2.49 15.82
N SER A 28 5.73 -3.48 15.65
CA SER A 28 5.72 -4.69 16.46
C SER A 28 7.12 -5.30 16.59
N THR A 29 7.35 -6.05 17.67
CA THR A 29 8.55 -6.86 17.88
C THR A 29 8.34 -8.32 17.47
N THR A 30 7.15 -8.69 16.98
CA THR A 30 6.83 -10.04 16.52
C THR A 30 6.53 -10.02 15.03
N ILE A 31 6.94 -11.06 14.30
CA ILE A 31 6.85 -11.10 12.82
C ILE A 31 5.40 -10.91 12.31
N ASP A 32 4.43 -11.39 13.09
CA ASP A 32 2.99 -11.31 12.80
C ASP A 32 2.26 -10.29 13.70
N GLY A 33 2.95 -9.53 14.54
CA GLY A 33 2.27 -8.72 15.55
C GLY A 33 1.42 -7.62 14.94
N CYS A 34 1.81 -7.09 13.78
CA CYS A 34 0.98 -6.17 13.01
C CYS A 34 -0.24 -6.81 12.34
N ILE A 35 -0.38 -8.14 12.34
CA ILE A 35 -1.62 -8.85 12.00
C ILE A 35 -2.44 -9.14 13.26
N LYS A 36 -1.79 -9.74 14.26
CA LYS A 36 -2.46 -10.47 15.34
C LYS A 36 -2.65 -9.64 16.61
N GLU A 37 -1.68 -8.80 16.95
CA GLU A 37 -1.55 -8.21 18.29
C GLU A 37 -1.85 -6.72 18.29
N THR A 38 -1.21 -5.98 17.39
CA THR A 38 -1.21 -4.52 17.42
C THR A 38 -2.41 -3.91 16.71
N ARG A 39 -3.13 -4.69 15.88
CA ARG A 39 -4.23 -4.26 14.99
C ARG A 39 -3.83 -3.02 14.17
N PRO A 40 -3.42 -3.18 12.91
CA PRO A 40 -2.85 -2.09 12.14
C PRO A 40 -3.88 -0.98 11.95
N ARG A 41 -3.47 0.27 12.20
CA ARG A 41 -4.37 1.42 12.12
C ARG A 41 -4.37 1.98 10.70
N ASN A 42 -5.53 2.32 10.18
CA ASN A 42 -5.63 3.04 8.92
C ASN A 42 -5.15 4.47 9.13
N TYR A 43 -4.15 4.89 8.37
CA TYR A 43 -3.62 6.24 8.42
C TYR A 43 -3.67 6.86 7.03
N THR A 44 -4.22 8.07 6.95
CA THR A 44 -4.20 8.85 5.72
C THR A 44 -2.85 9.56 5.64
N CYS A 45 -2.01 9.17 4.68
CA CYS A 45 -0.73 9.83 4.43
C CYS A 45 -0.95 11.32 4.15
N GLY A 46 0.07 12.14 4.39
CA GLY A 46 0.01 13.55 4.03
C GLY A 46 -0.09 13.77 2.51
N SER A 47 -0.40 14.99 2.10
CA SER A 47 -0.42 15.33 0.68
C SER A 47 0.95 15.14 0.03
N LYS A 48 0.96 15.02 -1.31
CA LYS A 48 2.17 15.03 -2.13
C LYS A 48 3.02 16.28 -1.82
N ILE A 49 4.31 16.10 -1.54
CA ILE A 49 5.23 17.19 -1.20
C ILE A 49 6.18 17.43 -2.39
N GLY A 50 5.87 18.44 -3.21
CA GLY A 50 6.73 18.84 -4.34
C GLY A 50 7.06 17.68 -5.28
N TYR A 51 8.34 17.32 -5.37
CA TYR A 51 8.87 16.24 -6.23
C TYR A 51 8.79 14.84 -5.62
N PHE A 52 8.14 14.68 -4.47
CA PHE A 52 7.97 13.40 -3.79
C PHE A 52 6.53 12.93 -3.86
N ARG A 53 6.35 11.61 -3.98
CA ARG A 53 5.06 10.94 -3.81
C ARG A 53 5.07 10.09 -2.54
N GLN A 54 3.90 9.94 -1.94
CA GLN A 54 3.69 9.04 -0.81
C GLN A 54 3.55 7.61 -1.34
N VAL A 55 4.10 6.66 -0.59
CA VAL A 55 3.94 5.21 -0.80
C VAL A 55 3.70 4.52 0.52
N CYS A 56 3.08 3.36 0.50
CA CYS A 56 2.96 2.51 1.67
C CYS A 56 4.16 1.55 1.73
N ALA A 57 4.75 1.39 2.90
CA ALA A 57 5.85 0.46 3.16
C ALA A 57 5.47 -0.57 4.22
N TYR A 58 6.01 -1.77 4.07
CA TYR A 58 6.03 -2.85 5.05
C TYR A 58 7.47 -3.37 5.15
N THR A 59 8.04 -3.33 6.35
CA THR A 59 9.42 -3.72 6.61
C THR A 59 9.52 -4.70 7.77
N VAL A 60 10.37 -5.71 7.60
CA VAL A 60 10.71 -6.71 8.62
C VAL A 60 12.21 -6.73 8.80
N LEU A 61 12.64 -6.43 10.01
CA LEU A 61 14.03 -6.42 10.45
C LEU A 61 14.25 -7.56 11.45
N HIS A 62 15.47 -8.08 11.50
CA HIS A 62 15.87 -9.12 12.44
C HIS A 62 17.25 -8.82 13.03
N ASP A 63 17.37 -8.91 14.34
CA ASP A 63 18.63 -8.83 15.09
C ASP A 63 19.12 -10.25 15.35
N ASP A 64 20.13 -10.70 14.59
CA ASP A 64 20.68 -12.06 14.69
C ASP A 64 21.37 -12.31 16.06
N GLU A 65 21.81 -11.26 16.77
CA GLU A 65 22.47 -11.41 18.09
C GLU A 65 21.45 -11.67 19.20
N LYS A 66 20.26 -11.06 19.09
CA LYS A 66 19.20 -11.14 20.10
C LYS A 66 18.06 -12.09 19.75
N ASP A 67 18.05 -12.61 18.53
CA ASP A 67 16.95 -13.41 17.98
C ASP A 67 15.61 -12.66 18.09
N ASP A 68 15.62 -11.37 17.73
CA ASP A 68 14.47 -10.46 17.86
C ASP A 68 14.07 -9.88 16.50
N TYR A 69 12.77 -9.69 16.30
CA TYR A 69 12.20 -9.13 15.08
C TYR A 69 11.69 -7.71 15.32
N LYS A 70 11.71 -6.89 14.27
CA LYS A 70 10.98 -5.62 14.24
C LYS A 70 10.21 -5.52 12.95
N VAL A 71 8.90 -5.31 13.08
CA VAL A 71 7.99 -5.11 11.97
C VAL A 71 7.47 -3.68 12.01
N HIS A 72 7.58 -2.98 10.90
CA HIS A 72 7.07 -1.63 10.73
C HIS A 72 6.21 -1.56 9.47
N THR A 73 5.06 -0.88 9.58
CA THR A 73 4.23 -0.54 8.42
C THR A 73 3.91 0.94 8.48
N GLY A 74 3.93 1.65 7.36
CA GLY A 74 3.61 3.08 7.36
C GLY A 74 3.65 3.77 6.00
N CYS A 75 3.53 5.10 6.04
CA CYS A 75 3.69 5.97 4.88
C CYS A 75 5.15 6.38 4.73
N GLU A 76 5.66 6.33 3.51
CA GLU A 76 7.02 6.69 3.16
C GLU A 76 7.02 7.61 1.93
N LEU A 77 8.15 8.30 1.74
CA LEU A 77 8.34 9.21 0.61
C LEU A 77 9.36 8.65 -0.36
N ILE A 78 9.01 8.68 -1.65
CA ILE A 78 9.96 8.45 -2.74
C ILE A 78 9.89 9.60 -3.73
N TYR A 79 10.96 9.83 -4.49
CA TYR A 79 10.90 10.77 -5.60
C TYR A 79 9.82 10.32 -6.59
N GLU A 80 9.00 11.25 -7.06
CA GLU A 80 7.85 10.96 -7.92
C GLU A 80 8.24 10.23 -9.20
N LYS A 81 9.40 10.58 -9.76
CA LYS A 81 9.92 9.99 -10.99
C LYS A 81 10.63 8.65 -10.79
N ASP A 82 10.93 8.29 -9.54
CA ASP A 82 11.57 7.02 -9.25
C ASP A 82 10.58 5.85 -9.36
N PRO A 83 11.03 4.69 -9.84
CA PRO A 83 10.20 3.49 -9.83
C PRO A 83 9.86 3.07 -8.40
N LEU A 84 8.73 2.38 -8.23
CA LEU A 84 8.38 1.73 -6.96
C LEU A 84 9.38 0.62 -6.66
N SER A 85 10.31 0.88 -5.75
CA SER A 85 11.39 -0.05 -5.42
C SER A 85 11.83 0.11 -3.96
N SER A 86 12.15 -1.01 -3.31
CA SER A 86 12.72 -1.09 -1.96
C SER A 86 13.93 -0.19 -1.79
N ASN A 87 14.73 -0.06 -2.84
CA ASN A 87 16.01 0.64 -2.80
C ASN A 87 15.86 2.17 -2.85
N LYS A 88 14.63 2.68 -2.80
CA LYS A 88 14.31 4.11 -2.81
C LYS A 88 13.61 4.57 -1.53
N VAL A 89 13.24 3.64 -0.66
CA VAL A 89 12.55 3.93 0.60
C VAL A 89 13.51 3.86 1.76
N ARG A 90 13.43 4.89 2.61
CA ARG A 90 14.33 5.09 3.74
C ARG A 90 14.30 3.92 4.72
N SER A 91 13.13 3.46 5.15
CA SER A 91 12.99 2.32 6.09
C SER A 91 13.56 1.00 5.57
N CYS A 92 13.82 0.88 4.26
CA CYS A 92 14.45 -0.30 3.66
C CYS A 92 15.96 -0.16 3.46
N LEU A 93 16.52 1.04 3.66
CA LEU A 93 17.93 1.34 3.46
C LEU A 93 18.64 1.68 4.78
N GLU A 94 18.00 2.48 5.63
CA GLU A 94 18.53 2.93 6.90
C GLU A 94 18.15 1.94 8.00
N LEU A 95 18.97 0.91 8.16
CA LEU A 95 18.78 -0.10 9.19
C LEU A 95 19.44 0.35 10.50
N PRO A 96 18.78 0.15 11.66
CA PRO A 96 19.45 0.30 12.95
C PRO A 96 20.65 -0.66 13.06
N ASN A 97 21.66 -0.26 13.83
CA ASN A 97 22.82 -1.12 14.09
C ASN A 97 22.37 -2.50 14.60
N ASN A 98 22.98 -3.56 14.07
CA ASN A 98 22.73 -4.98 14.38
C ASN A 98 21.43 -5.58 13.81
N TYR A 99 20.63 -4.80 13.10
CA TYR A 99 19.46 -5.32 12.40
C TYR A 99 19.74 -5.60 10.91
N GLN A 100 19.29 -6.75 10.43
CA GLN A 100 19.26 -7.11 9.02
C GLN A 100 17.85 -6.95 8.46
N LEU A 101 17.75 -6.45 7.22
CA LEU A 101 16.50 -6.42 6.48
C LEU A 101 16.16 -7.83 6.00
N LYS A 102 15.02 -8.38 6.44
CA LYS A 102 14.50 -9.66 5.95
C LYS A 102 13.45 -9.46 4.86
N GLU A 103 12.62 -8.43 4.99
CA GLU A 103 11.57 -8.12 4.01
C GLU A 103 11.35 -6.61 3.90
N CYS A 104 11.19 -6.12 2.67
CA CYS A 104 10.70 -4.77 2.38
C CYS A 104 9.73 -4.85 1.20
N ARG A 105 8.47 -4.50 1.43
CA ARG A 105 7.43 -4.37 0.40
C ARG A 105 6.97 -2.92 0.32
N ILE A 106 6.80 -2.43 -0.90
CA ILE A 106 6.32 -1.07 -1.17
C ILE A 106 5.24 -1.13 -2.23
N CYS A 107 4.25 -0.26 -2.09
CA CYS A 107 3.15 -0.12 -3.02
C CYS A 107 2.53 1.29 -2.90
N ASP A 108 1.79 1.72 -3.92
CA ASP A 108 1.20 3.07 -4.02
C ASP A 108 -0.34 3.06 -4.10
N GLN A 109 -0.95 1.98 -3.60
CA GLN A 109 -2.40 1.82 -3.54
C GLN A 109 -2.89 1.90 -2.10
N ASP A 110 -4.15 2.28 -1.91
CA ASP A 110 -4.72 2.36 -0.58
C ASP A 110 -4.66 1.00 0.14
N LEU A 111 -4.12 1.03 1.37
CA LEU A 111 -4.05 -0.07 2.32
C LEU A 111 -3.29 -1.29 1.77
N CYS A 112 -2.43 -1.09 0.77
CA CYS A 112 -1.72 -2.16 0.08
C CYS A 112 -0.57 -2.76 0.89
N ASN A 113 -0.07 -2.06 1.91
CA ASN A 113 0.97 -2.55 2.83
C ASN A 113 0.41 -3.44 3.95
N SER A 114 -0.74 -4.06 3.69
CA SER A 114 -1.23 -5.17 4.48
C SER A 114 -0.16 -6.25 4.58
N SER A 115 0.11 -6.68 5.80
CA SER A 115 0.95 -7.83 6.11
C SER A 115 0.45 -9.11 5.42
N ASN A 116 -0.86 -9.22 5.14
CA ASN A 116 -1.44 -10.29 4.32
C ASN A 116 -1.23 -10.01 2.81
N ASN A 117 -0.48 -10.87 2.13
CA ASN A 117 -0.34 -10.91 0.66
C ASN A 117 -1.60 -11.45 -0.03
N LEU A 118 -2.75 -10.78 0.12
CA LEU A 118 -4.02 -11.21 -0.49
C LEU A 118 -4.21 -10.74 -1.94
N ASN A 119 -3.27 -9.97 -2.51
CA ASN A 119 -3.41 -9.40 -3.86
C ASN A 119 -3.62 -10.44 -4.97
N ASN A 120 -3.14 -11.67 -4.82
CA ASN A 120 -3.35 -12.72 -5.83
C ASN A 120 -4.76 -13.31 -5.84
N VAL A 121 -5.52 -13.23 -4.74
CA VAL A 121 -6.85 -13.85 -4.64
C VAL A 121 -7.89 -13.04 -5.42
N PHE A 122 -7.81 -11.70 -5.35
CA PHE A 122 -8.75 -10.81 -6.06
C PHE A 122 -8.61 -10.89 -7.58
N LEU A 123 -7.39 -11.06 -8.09
CA LEU A 123 -7.12 -11.14 -9.54
C LEU A 123 -7.67 -12.46 -10.13
N LEU A 124 -7.53 -13.57 -9.40
CA LEU A 124 -8.13 -14.86 -9.76
C LEU A 124 -9.67 -14.79 -9.74
N LEU A 125 -10.25 -14.10 -8.75
CA LEU A 125 -11.70 -13.95 -8.66
C LEU A 125 -12.26 -13.10 -9.81
N TYR A 126 -11.55 -12.04 -10.20
CA TYR A 126 -11.92 -11.20 -11.34
C TYR A 126 -11.87 -11.96 -12.67
N LEU A 127 -10.81 -12.76 -12.89
CA LEU A 127 -10.68 -13.62 -14.07
C LEU A 127 -11.79 -14.69 -14.13
N PHE A 128 -12.15 -15.27 -12.98
CA PHE A 128 -13.22 -16.26 -12.91
C PHE A 128 -14.60 -15.65 -13.21
N VAL A 129 -14.90 -14.47 -12.65
CA VAL A 129 -16.17 -13.77 -12.90
C VAL A 129 -16.27 -13.30 -14.35
N THR A 130 -15.20 -12.75 -14.93
CA THR A 130 -15.19 -12.36 -16.35
C THR A 130 -15.35 -13.56 -17.29
N TYR A 131 -14.72 -14.69 -16.98
CA TYR A 131 -14.94 -15.95 -17.71
C TYR A 131 -16.40 -16.44 -17.65
N LEU A 132 -17.03 -16.41 -16.46
CA LEU A 132 -18.43 -16.82 -16.33
C LEU A 132 -19.37 -15.88 -17.10
N ILE A 133 -19.13 -14.56 -17.07
CA ILE A 133 -19.96 -13.60 -17.80
C ILE A 133 -19.83 -13.83 -19.31
N THR A 134 -18.62 -14.00 -19.84
CA THR A 134 -18.44 -14.22 -21.29
C THR A 134 -19.01 -15.55 -21.75
N HIS A 135 -18.96 -16.60 -20.91
CA HIS A 135 -19.40 -17.94 -21.28
C HIS A 135 -20.90 -18.20 -21.08
N PHE A 136 -21.59 -17.44 -20.21
CA PHE A 136 -23.02 -17.63 -19.93
C PHE A 136 -23.93 -16.51 -20.46
N VAL A 137 -23.41 -15.31 -20.79
CA VAL A 137 -24.22 -14.18 -21.30
C VAL A 137 -24.15 -14.06 -22.83
N VAL A 138 -23.14 -14.66 -23.47
CA VAL A 138 -22.93 -14.59 -24.93
C VAL A 138 -23.43 -15.85 -25.67
N THR A 139 -23.96 -16.83 -24.94
CA THR A 139 -24.74 -17.98 -25.47
C THR A 139 -26.21 -17.83 -25.09
#